data_AF-A0A9P6WV76-F1
#
_entry.id   AF-A0A9P6WV76-F1
#
_cell.length_a   1.000
_cell.length_b   1.000
_cell.length_c   1.000
_cell.angle_alpha   90.00
_cell.angle_beta   90.00
_cell.angle_gamma   90.00
#
_symmetry.space_group_name_H-M   'P 1'
#
loop_
_entity.id
_entity.type
_entity.pdbx_description
1 polymer ?
#
loop_
_entity_poly.entity_id
_entity_poly.type
_entity_poly.pdbx_seq_one_letter_code
_entity_poly.pdbx_strand_id
1 'polypeptide(L)'
;MSPCSGGKPEDCPCGRDRRSRRHFLECDLIPSFLWSDLPRCPPGSYPIDFALSSLPLGRSARCPPWWSSLLLMLWHIQRLCRPNSFYAIDSSPGASWYSSPSRSPD
;
A
#
# COMPACT_ATOMS: atom_id res chain seq x y z
N MET A 1 -12.54 -32.30 4.24
CA MET A 1 -12.33 -31.05 3.49
C MET A 1 -13.01 -29.93 4.28
N SER A 2 -12.23 -29.18 5.06
CA SER A 2 -12.78 -28.07 5.85
C SER A 2 -13.03 -26.88 4.93
N PRO A 3 -14.21 -26.24 4.98
CA PRO A 3 -14.44 -25.02 4.22
C PRO A 3 -13.48 -23.94 4.70
N CYS A 4 -12.82 -23.26 3.75
CA CYS A 4 -11.98 -22.10 4.02
C CYS A 4 -12.75 -21.13 4.93
N SER A 5 -12.27 -20.93 6.15
CA SER A 5 -12.85 -19.98 7.10
C SER A 5 -12.65 -18.57 6.54
N GLY A 6 -13.61 -18.09 5.75
CA GLY A 6 -13.80 -16.68 5.46
C GLY A 6 -14.20 -15.99 6.75
N GLY A 7 -13.22 -15.70 7.61
CA GLY A 7 -13.43 -14.98 8.86
C GLY A 7 -14.08 -13.62 8.57
N LYS A 8 -15.11 -13.27 9.36
CA LYS A 8 -15.71 -11.94 9.30
C LYS A 8 -14.60 -10.89 9.46
N PRO A 9 -14.57 -9.82 8.64
CA PRO A 9 -13.56 -8.79 8.79
C PRO A 9 -13.66 -8.20 10.20
N GLU A 10 -12.51 -8.17 10.88
CA GLU A 10 -12.40 -7.62 12.23
C GLU A 10 -12.70 -6.11 12.22
N ASP A 11 -13.08 -5.57 13.37
CA ASP A 11 -13.38 -4.15 13.49
C ASP A 11 -12.13 -3.28 13.26
N CYS A 12 -12.33 -2.10 12.66
CA CYS A 12 -11.27 -1.13 12.48
C CYS A 12 -11.07 -0.34 13.78
N PRO A 13 -9.82 -0.08 14.21
CA PRO A 13 -9.55 0.71 15.40
C PRO A 13 -10.02 2.18 15.30
N CYS A 14 -10.42 2.65 14.10
CA CYS A 14 -11.06 3.96 13.96
C CYS A 14 -12.49 4.01 14.54
N GLY A 15 -13.08 2.85 14.85
CA GLY A 15 -14.40 2.74 15.48
C GLY A 15 -15.60 2.96 14.55
N ARG A 16 -15.40 3.17 13.24
CA ARG A 16 -16.49 3.51 12.30
C ARG A 16 -17.05 2.34 11.50
N ASP A 17 -16.23 1.35 11.15
CA ASP A 17 -16.66 0.17 10.38
C ASP A 17 -15.63 -0.97 10.55
N ARG A 18 -15.91 -2.11 9.92
CA ARG A 18 -15.00 -3.24 9.79
C ARG A 18 -13.88 -2.96 8.82
N ARG A 19 -12.74 -3.62 9.04
CA ARG A 19 -11.58 -3.60 8.14
C ARG A 19 -11.94 -4.23 6.80
N SER A 20 -12.26 -3.37 5.84
CA SER A 20 -12.57 -3.75 4.47
C SER A 20 -11.88 -2.82 3.49
N ARG A 21 -11.70 -3.27 2.25
CA ARG A 21 -11.11 -2.45 1.18
C ARG A 21 -11.84 -1.13 1.00
N ARG A 22 -13.18 -1.17 1.02
CA ARG A 22 -14.04 0.01 0.90
C ARG A 22 -13.83 0.94 2.08
N HIS A 23 -13.85 0.40 3.31
CA HIS A 23 -13.65 1.21 4.51
C HIS A 23 -12.30 1.94 4.52
N PHE A 24 -11.22 1.31 4.04
CA PHE A 24 -9.89 1.95 4.01
C PHE A 24 -9.84 3.23 3.18
N LEU A 25 -10.70 3.40 2.17
CA LEU A 25 -10.77 4.63 1.37
C LEU A 25 -11.27 5.83 2.19
N GLU A 26 -12.06 5.55 3.22
CA GLU A 26 -12.71 6.54 4.07
C GLU A 26 -12.10 6.57 5.48
N CYS A 27 -11.10 5.73 5.75
CA CYS A 27 -10.53 5.54 7.09
C CYS A 27 -9.58 6.69 7.48
N ASP A 28 -9.91 7.45 8.53
CA ASP A 28 -9.14 8.61 8.99
C ASP A 28 -7.76 8.23 9.57
N LEU A 29 -7.55 6.94 9.87
CA LEU A 29 -6.26 6.41 10.28
C LEU A 29 -5.30 6.18 9.10
N ILE A 30 -5.80 6.32 7.86
CA ILE A 30 -5.01 6.31 6.64
C ILE A 30 -4.98 7.76 6.13
N PRO A 31 -3.80 8.41 6.06
CA PRO A 31 -3.72 9.80 5.64
C PRO A 31 -4.30 10.01 4.23
N SER A 32 -5.27 10.92 4.13
CA SER A 32 -6.07 11.11 2.90
C SER A 32 -5.25 11.57 1.69
N PHE A 33 -4.18 12.34 1.93
CA PHE A 33 -3.29 12.83 0.88
C PHE A 33 -2.63 11.68 0.09
N LEU A 34 -2.38 10.54 0.72
CA LEU A 34 -1.76 9.37 0.07
C LEU A 34 -2.64 8.84 -1.08
N TRP A 35 -3.96 8.93 -0.95
CA TRP A 35 -4.89 8.54 -2.01
C TRP A 35 -4.86 9.51 -3.20
N SER A 36 -4.55 10.78 -2.94
CA SER A 36 -4.47 11.82 -3.97
C SER A 36 -3.19 11.70 -4.81
N ASP A 37 -2.13 11.14 -4.24
CA ASP A 37 -0.87 10.89 -4.94
C ASP A 37 -0.99 9.72 -5.94
N LEU A 38 -1.88 8.75 -5.69
CA LEU A 38 -2.02 7.56 -6.53
C LEU A 38 -2.45 7.89 -7.97
N PRO A 39 -2.07 7.06 -8.96
CA PRO A 39 -2.50 7.26 -10.33
C PRO A 39 -4.01 7.22 -10.43
N ARG A 40 -4.58 8.07 -11.30
CA ARG A 40 -6.03 8.22 -11.44
C ARG A 40 -6.65 6.90 -11.89
N CYS A 41 -7.42 6.32 -10.99
CA CYS A 41 -8.04 5.01 -11.15
C CYS A 41 -9.30 5.10 -12.02
N PRO A 42 -9.54 4.16 -12.95
CA PRO A 42 -10.81 4.09 -13.68
C PRO A 42 -11.98 3.74 -12.72
N PRO A 43 -13.22 4.11 -13.08
CA PRO A 43 -14.40 3.79 -12.27
C PRO A 43 -14.52 2.28 -12.01
N GLY A 44 -14.89 1.91 -10.77
CA GLY A 44 -15.06 0.52 -10.36
C GLY A 44 -13.76 -0.24 -10.05
N SER A 45 -12.59 0.38 -10.26
CA SER A 45 -11.31 -0.19 -9.86
C SER A 45 -10.88 0.33 -8.47
N TYR A 46 -10.18 -0.51 -7.72
CA TYR A 46 -9.64 -0.13 -6.42
C TYR A 46 -8.30 0.61 -6.60
N PRO A 47 -8.09 1.81 -6.02
CA PRO A 47 -6.89 2.62 -6.30
C PRO A 47 -5.56 1.91 -6.06
N ILE A 48 -5.44 1.11 -4.99
CA ILE A 48 -4.23 0.34 -4.70
C ILE A 48 -3.99 -0.74 -5.76
N ASP A 49 -5.04 -1.46 -6.18
CA ASP A 49 -4.90 -2.51 -7.19
C ASP A 49 -4.46 -1.90 -8.52
N PHE A 50 -5.05 -0.76 -8.89
CA PHE A 50 -4.68 -0.05 -10.11
C PHE A 50 -3.26 0.51 -10.05
N ALA A 51 -2.83 1.06 -8.91
CA ALA A 51 -1.46 1.51 -8.72
C ALA A 51 -0.47 0.35 -8.86
N LEU A 52 -0.77 -0.80 -8.24
CA LEU A 52 0.05 -2.02 -8.36
C LEU A 52 0.11 -2.53 -9.80
N SER A 53 -1.00 -2.53 -10.54
CA SER A 53 -1.01 -2.92 -11.96
C SER A 53 -0.31 -1.92 -12.88
N SER A 54 -0.14 -0.68 -12.43
CA SER A 54 0.54 0.39 -13.17
C SER A 54 2.04 0.43 -12.90
N LEU A 55 2.58 -0.47 -12.07
CA LEU A 55 4.01 -0.56 -11.83
C LEU A 55 4.74 -0.93 -13.12
N PRO A 56 5.87 -0.28 -13.42
CA PRO A 56 6.64 -0.63 -14.59
C PRO A 56 7.30 -2.00 -14.43
N LEU A 57 7.29 -2.80 -15.50
CA LEU A 57 7.86 -4.16 -15.51
C LEU A 57 9.38 -4.19 -15.65
N GLY A 58 9.99 -3.07 -16.10
CA GLY A 58 11.42 -2.97 -16.37
C GLY A 58 12.24 -2.64 -15.14
N ARG A 59 13.35 -3.37 -14.92
CA ARG A 59 14.30 -3.12 -13.81
C ARG A 59 14.95 -1.74 -13.84
N SER A 60 15.07 -1.14 -15.03
CA SER A 60 15.62 0.21 -15.22
C SER A 60 14.55 1.30 -15.32
N ALA A 61 13.29 0.97 -15.06
CA ALA A 61 12.22 1.94 -15.14
C ALA A 61 12.34 2.96 -14.01
N ARG A 62 11.99 4.22 -14.33
CA ARG A 62 11.96 5.28 -13.33
C ARG A 62 10.94 4.94 -12.23
N CYS A 63 11.32 5.22 -11.00
CA CYS A 63 10.43 5.12 -9.85
C CYS A 63 9.18 5.99 -10.09
N PRO A 64 7.97 5.43 -10.02
CA PRO A 64 6.76 6.22 -10.10
C PRO A 64 6.72 7.28 -8.98
N PRO A 65 6.26 8.51 -9.26
CA PRO A 65 6.26 9.59 -8.26
C PRO A 65 5.38 9.28 -7.02
N TRP A 66 4.43 8.36 -7.18
CA TRP A 66 3.50 7.91 -6.14
C TRP A 66 3.95 6.65 -5.39
N TRP A 67 5.12 6.09 -5.73
CA TRP A 67 5.59 4.84 -5.15
C TRP A 67 5.76 4.91 -3.64
N SER A 68 6.39 5.97 -3.13
CA SER A 68 6.55 6.17 -1.68
C SER A 68 5.20 6.28 -0.96
N SER A 69 4.24 6.99 -1.55
CA SER A 69 2.88 7.12 -1.01
C SER A 69 2.14 5.78 -0.99
N LEU A 70 2.29 4.95 -2.03
CA LEU A 70 1.74 3.60 -2.06
C LEU A 70 2.33 2.71 -0.96
N LEU A 71 3.66 2.73 -0.77
CA LEU A 71 4.32 1.96 0.29
C LEU A 71 3.86 2.39 1.69
N LEU A 72 3.76 3.69 1.93
CA LEU A 72 3.29 4.23 3.20
C LEU A 72 1.84 3.83 3.45
N MET A 73 0.98 3.89 2.43
CA MET A 73 -0.41 3.47 2.52
C MET A 73 -0.54 1.98 2.85
N LEU A 74 0.24 1.11 2.20
CA LEU A 74 0.27 -0.33 2.52
C LEU A 74 0.72 -0.58 3.96
N TRP A 75 1.71 0.18 4.45
CA TRP A 75 2.15 0.11 5.84
C TRP A 75 1.04 0.49 6.83
N HIS A 76 0.28 1.57 6.57
CA HIS A 76 -0.88 1.94 7.40
C HIS A 76 -1.92 0.81 7.43
N ILE A 77 -2.27 0.26 6.28
CA ILE A 77 -3.23 -0.85 6.18
C ILE A 77 -2.73 -2.09 6.92
N GLN A 78 -1.46 -2.45 6.79
CA GLN A 78 -0.87 -3.58 7.51
C GLN A 78 -0.94 -3.38 9.03
N ARG A 79 -0.64 -2.18 9.54
CA ARG A 79 -0.77 -1.86 10.96
C ARG A 79 -2.20 -1.94 11.47
N LEU A 80 -3.18 -1.50 10.67
CA LEU A 80 -4.59 -1.67 11.02
C LEU A 80 -4.98 -3.16 11.07
N CYS A 81 -4.45 -3.96 10.15
CA CYS A 81 -4.74 -5.39 10.07
C CYS A 81 -4.03 -6.23 11.14
N ARG A 82 -2.86 -5.80 11.61
CA ARG A 82 -2.03 -6.50 12.59
C ARG A 82 -1.37 -5.49 13.55
N PRO A 83 -2.14 -4.92 14.49
CA PRO A 83 -1.64 -3.85 15.36
C PRO A 83 -0.48 -4.30 16.27
N ASN A 84 -0.41 -5.59 16.60
CA ASN A 84 0.63 -6.17 17.46
C ASN A 84 1.92 -6.54 16.71
N SER A 85 1.93 -6.42 15.38
CA SER A 85 3.11 -6.74 14.57
C SER A 85 3.99 -5.51 14.42
N PHE A 86 5.31 -5.68 14.60
CA PHE A 86 6.27 -4.63 14.33
C PHE A 86 6.50 -4.53 12.82
N TYR A 87 6.21 -3.35 12.27
CA TYR A 87 6.47 -3.01 10.88
C TYR A 87 7.42 -1.82 10.85
N ALA A 88 8.69 -2.06 10.54
CA ALA A 88 9.64 -0.99 10.31
C ALA A 88 9.13 -0.14 9.14
N ILE A 89 8.97 1.16 9.38
CA ILE A 89 8.78 2.14 8.31
C ILE A 89 10.18 2.54 7.84
N ASP A 90 10.46 2.36 6.56
CA ASP A 90 11.68 2.90 5.97
C ASP A 90 11.62 4.43 6.11
N SER A 91 12.71 5.03 6.61
CA SER A 91 12.81 6.50 6.72
C SER A 91 12.75 7.18 5.35
N SER A 92 13.04 6.43 4.28
CA SER A 92 12.87 6.85 2.89
C SER A 92 12.14 5.75 2.10
N PRO A 93 10.79 5.67 2.19
CA PRO A 93 10.02 4.65 1.47
C PRO A 93 10.31 4.71 -0.02
N GLY A 94 10.72 3.58 -0.60
CA GLY A 94 11.09 3.49 -2.00
C GLY A 94 12.55 3.82 -2.32
N ALA A 95 13.39 4.12 -1.33
CA ALA A 95 14.84 4.31 -1.51
C ALA A 95 15.51 3.12 -2.22
N SER A 96 15.03 1.91 -1.94
CA SER A 96 15.50 0.68 -2.58
C SER A 96 15.29 0.66 -4.09
N TRP A 97 14.36 1.45 -4.63
CA TRP A 97 14.17 1.61 -6.08
C TRP A 97 15.37 2.30 -6.74
N TYR A 98 15.97 3.26 -6.05
CA TYR A 98 17.13 4.02 -6.54
C TYR A 98 18.44 3.29 -6.26
N SER A 99 18.42 2.29 -5.37
CA SER A 99 19.57 1.44 -5.06
C SER A 99 19.76 0.36 -6.15
N SER A 100 20.06 0.78 -7.37
CA SER A 100 20.72 -0.12 -8.32
C SER A 100 22.17 -0.31 -7.85
N PRO A 101 22.73 -1.54 -7.84
CA PRO A 101 24.16 -1.69 -7.72
C PRO A 101 24.79 -1.01 -8.93
N SER A 102 25.41 0.15 -8.72
CA SER A 102 26.41 0.66 -9.63
C SER A 102 27.45 -0.45 -9.79
N ARG A 103 27.37 -1.17 -10.90
CA ARG A 103 28.41 -2.08 -11.35
C ARG A 103 29.67 -1.25 -11.47
N SER A 104 30.60 -1.43 -10.53
CA SER A 104 31.91 -0.81 -10.56
C SER A 104 32.54 -1.09 -11.93
N PRO A 105 33.04 -0.08 -12.66
CA PRO A 105 33.95 -0.33 -13.76
C PRO A 105 35.27 -0.84 -13.15
N ASP A 106 35.67 -2.06 -13.54
CA ASP A 106 37.06 -2.53 -13.46
C ASP A 106 37.80 -1.98 -14.69
#